data_AF-A0A2J6T2F0-F1
#
_entry.id   AF-A0A2J6T2F0-F1
#
_cell.length_a   1.000
_cell.length_b   1.000
_cell.length_c   1.000
_cell.angle_alpha   90.00
_cell.angle_beta   90.00
_cell.angle_gamma   90.00
#
_symmetry.space_group_name_H-M   'P 1'
#
loop_
_entity.id
_entity.type
_entity.pdbx_description
1 polymer ?
#
loop_
_entity_poly.entity_id
_entity_poly.type
_entity_poly.pdbx_seq_one_letter_code
_entity_poly.pdbx_strand_id
1 'polypeptide(L)'
;MALASCTKIVTTVAILQLVEQGQIGLDDDVSVHLPELSNLKIIAGFQDGQPILVERKNVVTLRHLLTHSSGMTYFFMSPLLAIYL
;
A
#
# COMPACT_ATOMS: atom_id res chain seq x y z
N MET A 1 -9.31 -24.41 8.72
CA MET A 1 -8.85 -23.99 7.37
C MET A 1 -8.58 -22.49 7.42
N ALA A 2 -7.42 -22.03 6.96
CA ALA A 2 -7.10 -20.60 6.88
C ALA A 2 -7.26 -20.11 5.44
N LEU A 3 -8.00 -19.01 5.23
CA LEU A 3 -8.28 -18.47 3.88
C LEU A 3 -7.11 -17.67 3.27
N ALA A 4 -6.16 -17.22 4.10
CA ALA A 4 -4.97 -16.47 3.69
C ALA A 4 -5.31 -15.31 2.73
N SER A 5 -4.62 -15.21 1.58
CA SER A 5 -4.85 -14.14 0.61
C SER A 5 -6.22 -14.16 -0.06
N CYS A 6 -7.00 -15.25 0.05
CA CYS A 6 -8.38 -15.23 -0.44
C CYS A 6 -9.24 -14.21 0.33
N THR A 7 -8.86 -13.78 1.54
CA THR A 7 -9.51 -12.67 2.25
C THR A 7 -9.48 -11.34 1.46
N LYS A 8 -8.55 -11.19 0.51
CA LYS A 8 -8.48 -9.99 -0.35
C LYS A 8 -9.76 -9.78 -1.15
N ILE A 9 -10.41 -10.83 -1.67
CA ILE A 9 -11.66 -10.65 -2.45
C ILE A 9 -12.78 -10.10 -1.60
N VAL A 10 -12.92 -10.61 -0.36
CA VAL A 10 -13.93 -10.14 0.60
C VAL A 10 -13.66 -8.68 0.98
N THR A 11 -12.38 -8.34 1.20
CA THR A 11 -11.95 -6.97 1.52
C THR A 11 -12.22 -6.01 0.36
N THR A 12 -11.91 -6.42 -0.88
CA THR A 12 -12.19 -5.64 -2.09
C THR A 12 -13.69 -5.37 -2.24
N VAL A 13 -14.54 -6.38 -2.04
CA VAL A 13 -16.00 -6.20 -2.11
C VAL A 13 -16.49 -5.20 -1.05
N ALA A 14 -16.03 -5.34 0.21
CA ALA A 14 -16.42 -4.42 1.28
C ALA A 14 -16.05 -2.96 0.97
N ILE A 15 -14.87 -2.74 0.40
CA ILE A 15 -14.43 -1.40 -0.02
C ILE A 15 -15.24 -0.88 -1.22
N LEU A 16 -15.54 -1.73 -2.20
CA LEU A 16 -16.36 -1.31 -3.35
C LEU A 16 -17.80 -0.97 -2.95
N GLN A 17 -18.34 -1.57 -1.89
CA GLN A 17 -19.62 -1.16 -1.31
C GLN A 17 -19.57 0.28 -0.76
N LEU A 18 -18.45 0.70 -0.15
CA LEU A 18 -18.27 2.08 0.29
C LEU A 18 -18.14 3.05 -0.90
N VAL A 19 -17.52 2.60 -1.99
CA VAL A 19 -17.46 3.35 -3.25
C VAL A 19 -18.86 3.55 -3.84
N GLU A 20 -19.68 2.49 -3.88
CA GLU A 20 -21.07 2.58 -4.36
C GLU A 20 -21.92 3.53 -3.51
N GLN A 21 -21.63 3.64 -2.21
CA GLN A 21 -22.28 4.56 -1.28
C GLN A 21 -21.74 6.00 -1.38
N GLY A 22 -20.73 6.26 -2.21
CA GLY A 22 -20.10 7.58 -2.35
C GLY A 22 -19.29 8.02 -1.13
N GLN A 23 -18.91 7.10 -0.25
CA GLN A 23 -18.12 7.44 0.96
C GLN A 23 -16.62 7.61 0.66
N ILE A 24 -16.14 6.97 -0.41
CA ILE A 24 -14.76 7.04 -0.90
C ILE A 24 -14.73 6.81 -2.40
N GLY A 25 -13.93 7.55 -3.15
CA GLY A 25 -13.67 7.34 -4.57
C GLY A 25 -12.50 6.40 -4.82
N LEU A 26 -12.50 5.70 -5.96
CA LEU A 26 -11.37 4.84 -6.36
C LEU A 26 -10.08 5.63 -6.57
N ASP A 27 -10.18 6.88 -7.00
CA ASP A 27 -9.04 7.73 -7.35
C ASP A 27 -8.77 8.81 -6.28
N ASP A 28 -9.46 8.75 -5.14
CA ASP A 28 -9.25 9.65 -4.00
C ASP A 28 -7.94 9.32 -3.29
N ASP A 29 -7.31 10.34 -2.68
CA ASP A 29 -6.16 10.15 -1.81
C ASP A 29 -6.57 9.42 -0.52
N VAL A 30 -6.06 8.21 -0.34
CA VAL A 30 -6.40 7.35 0.81
C VAL A 30 -5.89 7.91 2.13
N SER A 31 -4.94 8.85 2.12
CA SER A 31 -4.38 9.41 3.35
C SER A 31 -5.37 10.22 4.17
N VAL A 32 -6.49 10.65 3.58
CA VAL A 32 -7.62 11.25 4.31
C VAL A 32 -8.21 10.28 5.33
N HIS A 33 -8.22 8.98 5.00
CA HIS A 33 -8.73 7.92 5.87
C HIS A 33 -7.61 7.15 6.59
N LEU A 34 -6.41 7.11 6.00
CA LEU A 34 -5.26 6.34 6.46
C LEU A 34 -4.02 7.26 6.54
N PRO A 35 -3.97 8.21 7.49
CA PRO A 35 -2.92 9.22 7.57
C PRO A 35 -1.51 8.62 7.73
N GLU A 36 -1.37 7.40 8.26
CA GLU A 36 -0.12 6.67 8.35
C GLU A 36 0.52 6.38 6.98
N LEU A 37 -0.28 6.32 5.90
CA LEU A 37 0.21 6.09 4.55
C LEU A 37 0.75 7.36 3.88
N SER A 38 0.46 8.54 4.45
CA SER A 38 0.83 9.83 3.85
C SER A 38 2.34 10.07 3.77
N ASN A 39 3.05 9.64 4.81
CA ASN A 39 4.47 9.95 5.06
C ASN A 39 5.40 8.75 4.84
N LEU A 40 4.89 7.69 4.21
CA LEU A 40 5.72 6.54 3.86
C LEU A 40 6.75 6.93 2.80
N LYS A 41 8.02 6.67 3.12
CA LYS A 41 9.14 6.80 2.20
C LYS A 41 9.35 5.50 1.43
N ILE A 42 9.98 5.62 0.26
CA ILE A 42 10.34 4.49 -0.58
C ILE A 42 11.78 4.08 -0.26
N ILE A 43 12.00 2.78 -0.03
CA ILE A 43 13.36 2.23 0.08
C ILE A 43 13.94 2.12 -1.32
N ALA A 44 14.94 2.95 -1.62
CA ALA A 44 15.61 3.00 -2.92
C ALA A 44 16.87 2.13 -2.98
N GLY A 45 17.40 1.71 -1.84
CA GLY A 45 18.62 0.91 -1.74
C GLY A 45 19.26 0.97 -0.37
N PHE A 46 20.52 0.53 -0.29
CA PHE A 46 21.35 0.61 0.90
C PHE A 46 22.75 1.11 0.52
N GLN A 47 23.35 1.92 1.38
CA GLN A 47 24.73 2.38 1.28
C GLN A 47 25.38 2.26 2.65
N ASP A 48 26.53 1.58 2.74
CA ASP A 48 27.27 1.36 3.99
C ASP A 48 26.39 0.76 5.11
N GLY A 49 25.48 -0.14 4.73
CA GLY A 49 24.53 -0.79 5.64
C GLY A 49 23.34 0.09 6.08
N GLN A 50 23.27 1.34 5.64
CA GLN A 50 22.17 2.25 5.94
C GLN A 50 21.17 2.32 4.79
N PRO A 51 19.86 2.39 5.07
CA PRO A 51 18.83 2.46 4.04
C PRO A 51 18.80 3.85 3.37
N ILE A 52 18.69 3.85 2.05
CA ILE A 52 18.43 5.05 1.26
C ILE A 52 16.91 5.19 1.14
N LEU A 53 16.34 6.16 1.83
CA LEU A 53 14.91 6.47 1.79
C LEU A 53 14.65 7.71 0.93
N VAL A 54 13.70 7.62 0.00
CA VAL A 54 13.28 8.74 -0.85
C VAL A 54 11.81 9.06 -0.67
N GLU A 55 11.45 10.33 -0.82
CA GLU A 55 10.05 10.75 -0.78
C GLU A 55 9.27 10.17 -1.97
N ARG A 56 8.03 9.76 -1.71
CA ARG A 56 7.10 9.39 -2.79
C ARG A 56 6.71 10.62 -3.60
N LYS A 57 6.51 10.44 -4.91
CA LYS A 57 6.15 11.54 -5.82
C LYS A 57 4.65 11.71 -6.03
N ASN A 58 3.87 10.67 -5.72
CA ASN A 58 2.44 10.60 -6.03
C ASN A 58 1.63 10.23 -4.79
N VAL A 59 0.37 10.65 -4.76
CA VAL A 59 -0.61 10.16 -3.79
C VAL A 59 -0.88 8.66 -4.01
N VAL A 60 -1.21 7.95 -2.93
CA VAL A 60 -1.66 6.56 -3.02
C VAL A 60 -3.17 6.63 -3.08
N THR A 61 -3.78 6.01 -4.09
CA THR A 61 -5.23 6.00 -4.25
C THR A 61 -5.78 4.64 -3.84
N LEU A 62 -7.11 4.57 -3.64
CA LEU A 62 -7.77 3.30 -3.34
C LEU A 62 -7.55 2.30 -4.48
N ARG A 63 -7.59 2.75 -5.74
CA ARG A 63 -7.29 1.96 -6.92
C ARG A 63 -5.88 1.40 -6.89
N HIS A 64 -4.88 2.18 -6.46
CA HIS A 64 -3.51 1.69 -6.32
C HIS A 64 -3.40 0.54 -5.31
N LEU A 65 -4.13 0.62 -4.18
CA LEU A 65 -4.17 -0.45 -3.18
C LEU A 65 -4.84 -1.71 -3.71
N LEU A 66 -6.02 -1.58 -4.33
CA LEU A 66 -6.81 -2.71 -4.83
C LEU A 66 -6.16 -3.45 -6.01
N THR A 67 -5.30 -2.76 -6.78
CA THR A 67 -4.62 -3.32 -7.95
C THR A 67 -3.17 -3.69 -7.70
N HIS A 68 -2.70 -3.63 -6.45
CA HIS A 68 -1.30 -3.90 -6.09
C HIS A 68 -0.28 -3.03 -6.86
N SER A 69 -0.62 -1.76 -7.11
CA SER A 69 0.22 -0.79 -7.83
C SER A 69 0.64 0.42 -6.98
N SER A 70 0.42 0.37 -5.66
CA SER A 70 0.82 1.42 -4.71
C SER A 70 2.33 1.48 -4.41
N GLY A 71 3.10 0.48 -4.84
CA GLY A 71 4.51 0.31 -4.50
C GLY A 71 4.75 -0.47 -3.19
N MET A 72 3.70 -0.85 -2.47
CA MET A 72 3.80 -1.71 -1.29
C MET A 72 4.05 -3.17 -1.68
N THR A 73 4.88 -3.86 -0.89
CA THR A 73 5.14 -5.29 -1.06
C THR A 73 5.42 -5.94 0.28
N TYR A 74 5.53 -7.27 0.29
CA TYR A 74 5.88 -8.02 1.48
C TYR A 74 7.40 -8.13 1.64
N PHE A 75 7.87 -8.17 2.89
CA PHE A 75 9.29 -8.31 3.19
C PHE A 75 9.93 -9.55 2.56
N PHE A 76 9.20 -10.67 2.56
CA PHE A 76 9.66 -11.93 1.95
C PHE A 76 9.62 -11.92 0.41
N MET A 77 9.05 -10.89 -0.21
CA MET A 77 9.00 -10.73 -1.68
C MET A 77 9.93 -9.62 -2.19
N SER A 78 10.63 -8.90 -1.30
CA SER A 78 11.52 -7.81 -1.65
C SER A 78 12.85 -7.93 -0.91
N PRO A 79 13.97 -8.14 -1.64
CA PRO A 79 15.29 -8.14 -1.03
C PRO A 79 15.58 -6.86 -0.24
N LEU A 80 15.09 -5.71 -0.71
CA LEU A 80 15.29 -4.43 -0.02
C LEU A 80 14.56 -4.40 1.34
N LEU A 81 13.31 -4.88 1.41
CA LEU A 81 12.57 -4.92 2.67
C LEU A 81 13.09 -5.99 3.62
N ALA A 82 13.58 -7.11 3.10
CA ALA A 82 14.18 -8.16 3.91
C ALA A 82 15.47 -7.71 4.63
N ILE A 83 16.20 -6.74 4.07
CA ILE A 83 17.39 -6.13 4.72
C ILE A 83 16.97 -5.01 5.69
N TYR A 84 15.86 -4.32 5.39
CA TYR A 84 15.41 -3.17 6.18
C TYR A 84 14.79 -3.53 7.54
N LEU A 85 14.12 -4.69 7.60
CA LEU A 85 13.42 -5.21 8.79
C LEU A 85 14.28 -6.20 9.56
#